data_AF-A0A5M3M8R5-F1
#
_entry.id   AF-A0A5M3M8R5-F1
#
_cell.length_a   1.000
_cell.length_b   1.000
_cell.length_c   1.000
_cell.angle_alpha   90.00
_cell.angle_beta   90.00
_cell.angle_gamma   90.00
#
_symmetry.space_group_name_H-M   'P 1'
#
loop_
_entity.id
_entity.type
_entity.pdbx_description
1 polymer ?
#
loop_
_entity_poly.entity_id
_entity_poly.type
_entity_poly.pdbx_seq_one_letter_code
_entity_poly.pdbx_strand_id
1 'polypeptide(L)' 'LLHVPDNLRRTGPLWCYWNFPTERFCGVIVQSIQSRKYPFTSMAHRLRDVAQLSQIKLMYGLADEL' A
#
# COMPACT_ATOMS: atom_id res chain seq x y z
N LEU A 1 5.87 -13.14 -7.85
CA LEU A 1 5.08 -12.54 -6.74
C LEU A 1 4.61 -13.64 -5.77
N LEU A 2 5.50 -14.24 -4.95
CA LEU A 2 5.15 -14.88 -3.66
C LEU A 2 6.37 -15.42 -2.86
N HIS A 3 7.54 -14.78 -2.86
CA HIS A 3 8.65 -15.17 -1.95
C HIS A 3 8.50 -14.59 -0.53
N VAL A 4 7.28 -14.32 -0.10
CA VAL A 4 7.01 -13.77 1.24
C VAL A 4 7.46 -14.71 2.37
N PRO A 5 7.25 -16.05 2.32
CA PRO A 5 7.55 -16.90 3.47
C PRO A 5 9.05 -17.06 3.73
N ASP A 6 9.89 -17.15 2.70
CA ASP A 6 11.35 -17.31 2.87
C ASP A 6 12.00 -16.06 3.47
N ASN A 7 11.54 -14.88 3.02
CA ASN A 7 11.99 -13.61 3.57
C ASN A 7 11.49 -13.44 5.02
N LEU A 8 10.27 -13.87 5.34
CA LEU A 8 9.72 -13.84 6.69
C LEU A 8 10.53 -14.65 7.70
N ARG A 9 11.10 -15.77 7.25
CA ARG A 9 11.86 -16.70 8.10
C ARG A 9 13.28 -16.18 8.41
N ARG A 10 13.81 -15.32 7.53
CA ARG A 10 15.14 -14.69 7.67
C ARG A 10 15.08 -13.33 8.36
N THR A 11 13.92 -12.70 8.32
CA THR A 11 13.66 -11.42 9.00
C THR A 11 13.18 -11.74 10.42
N GLY A 12 13.46 -10.89 11.39
CA GLY A 12 13.17 -11.14 12.81
C GLY A 12 11.68 -11.38 13.12
N PRO A 13 11.27 -11.33 14.40
CA PRO A 13 9.88 -11.54 14.79
C PRO A 13 8.93 -10.76 13.89
N LEU A 14 7.98 -11.47 13.27
CA LEU A 14 7.11 -10.93 12.24
C LEU A 14 6.45 -9.62 12.68
N TRP A 15 6.05 -9.52 13.94
CA TRP A 15 5.45 -8.32 14.51
C TRP A 15 6.39 -7.11 14.48
N CYS A 16 7.69 -7.28 14.78
CA CYS A 16 8.67 -6.18 14.72
C CYS A 16 8.88 -5.71 13.29
N TYR A 17 9.01 -6.66 12.35
CA TYR A 17 9.25 -6.32 10.95
C TYR A 17 8.02 -5.69 10.30
N TRP A 18 6.82 -6.18 10.62
CA TRP A 18 5.58 -5.74 10.01
C TRP A 18 5.06 -4.43 10.60
N ASN A 19 5.48 -4.05 11.81
CA ASN A 19 5.01 -2.82 12.46
C ASN A 19 5.30 -1.58 11.61
N PHE A 20 6.53 -1.42 11.13
CA PHE A 20 6.94 -0.26 10.33
C PHE A 20 6.18 -0.11 8.99
N PRO A 21 6.13 -1.12 8.10
CA PRO A 21 5.37 -1.02 6.85
C PRO A 21 3.87 -0.88 7.09
N THR A 22 3.33 -1.53 8.14
CA THR A 22 1.92 -1.40 8.50
C THR A 22 1.60 0.02 8.94
N GLU A 23 2.43 0.62 9.78
CA GLU A 23 2.22 1.98 10.27
C GLU A 23 2.32 3.01 9.14
N ARG A 24 3.30 2.86 8.24
CA ARG A 24 3.41 3.69 7.04
C ARG A 24 2.19 3.54 6.13
N PHE A 25 1.69 2.32 5.94
CA PHE A 25 0.51 2.05 5.12
C PHE A 25 -0.76 2.64 5.75
N CYS A 26 -0.97 2.44 7.05
CA CYS A 26 -2.06 3.04 7.80
C CYS A 26 -2.02 4.57 7.73
N GLY A 27 -0.84 5.19 7.80
CA GLY A 27 -0.66 6.63 7.60
C GLY A 27 -1.20 7.12 6.25
N VAL A 28 -0.86 6.42 5.17
CA VAL A 28 -1.36 6.74 3.82
C VAL A 28 -2.88 6.57 3.72
N ILE A 29 -3.43 5.52 4.35
CA ILE A 29 -4.87 5.29 4.41
C ILE A 29 -5.57 6.45 5.13
N VAL A 30 -5.08 6.85 6.29
CA VAL A 30 -5.67 7.94 7.08
C VAL A 30 -5.62 9.26 6.31
N GLN A 31 -4.51 9.56 5.63
CA GLN A 31 -4.40 10.75 4.75
C GLN A 31 -5.34 10.70 3.54
N SER A 32 -5.78 9.51 3.14
CA SER A 32 -6.71 9.33 2.02
C SER A 32 -8.17 9.61 2.40
N ILE A 33 -8.47 9.77 3.69
CA ILE A 33 -9.80 10.13 4.18
C ILE A 33 -9.98 11.64 4.05
N GLN A 34 -10.40 12.08 2.87
CA GLN A 34 -10.60 13.51 2.56
C GLN A 34 -12.03 13.99 2.89
N SER A 35 -13.01 13.08 2.91
CA SER A 35 -14.41 13.42 3.18
C SER A 35 -14.79 13.20 4.64
N ARG A 36 -15.35 14.22 5.28
CA ARG A 36 -15.94 14.12 6.64
C ARG A 36 -17.31 13.44 6.65
N LYS A 37 -18.04 13.48 5.53
CA LYS A 37 -19.41 12.91 5.41
C LYS A 37 -19.39 11.43 5.04
N TYR A 38 -18.45 11.02 4.18
CA TYR A 38 -18.31 9.63 3.72
C TYR A 38 -16.85 9.19 3.77
N PRO A 39 -16.29 9.00 4.97
CA PRO A 39 -14.85 8.75 5.15
C PRO A 39 -14.40 7.47 4.43
N PHE A 40 -15.11 6.36 4.62
CA PHE A 40 -14.74 5.06 4.03
C PHE A 40 -14.87 5.03 2.52
N THR A 41 -15.91 5.67 1.96
CA THR A 41 -16.10 5.75 0.51
C THR A 41 -14.97 6.55 -0.12
N SER A 42 -14.63 7.72 0.44
CA SER A 42 -13.51 8.54 -0.08
C SER A 42 -12.17 7.81 -0.04
N MET A 43 -11.91 7.08 1.05
CA MET A 43 -10.74 6.23 1.20
C MET A 43 -10.70 5.11 0.16
N ALA A 44 -11.81 4.39 -0.03
CA ALA A 44 -11.88 3.28 -0.99
C ALA A 44 -11.69 3.76 -2.43
N HIS A 45 -12.23 4.92 -2.80
CA HIS A 45 -11.97 5.53 -4.10
C HIS A 45 -10.48 5.85 -4.28
N ARG A 46 -9.88 6.53 -3.31
CA ARG A 46 -8.46 6.90 -3.38
C ARG A 46 -7.54 5.68 -3.48
N LEU A 47 -7.81 4.62 -2.72
CA LEU A 47 -7.05 3.38 -2.79
C LEU A 47 -7.21 2.69 -4.15
N ARG A 48 -8.42 2.70 -4.71
CA ARG A 48 -8.68 2.16 -6.06
C ARG A 48 -7.90 2.93 -7.12
N ASP A 49 -7.93 4.25 -7.08
CA ASP A 49 -7.21 5.10 -8.05
C ASP A 49 -5.70 4.84 -8.01
N VAL A 50 -5.12 4.73 -6.80
CA VAL A 50 -3.69 4.43 -6.62
C VAL A 50 -3.34 3.04 -7.16
N ALA A 51 -4.18 2.03 -6.90
CA ALA A 51 -3.96 0.67 -7.40
C ALA A 51 -4.13 0.56 -8.92
N GLN A 52 -5.08 1.27 -9.51
CA GLN A 52 -5.24 1.32 -10.96
C GLN A 52 -4.05 2.03 -11.62
N LEU A 53 -3.58 3.13 -11.03
CA LEU A 53 -2.42 3.84 -11.51
C LEU A 53 -1.15 2.98 -11.41
N SER A 54 -0.96 2.23 -10.32
CA SER A 54 0.18 1.32 -10.20
C SER A 54 0.11 0.20 -11.25
N GLN A 55 -1.08 -0.36 -11.50
CA GLN A 55 -1.27 -1.36 -12.54
C GLN A 55 -0.95 -0.82 -13.94
N ILE A 56 -1.42 0.40 -14.27
CA ILE A 56 -1.10 1.07 -15.53
C ILE A 56 0.42 1.29 -15.65
N LYS A 57 1.06 1.81 -14.60
CA LYS A 57 2.52 2.00 -14.59
C LYS A 57 3.28 0.71 -14.85
N LEU A 58 2.84 -0.41 -14.25
CA LEU A 58 3.44 -1.72 -14.46
C LEU A 58 3.23 -2.22 -15.89
N MET A 59 2.02 -2.05 -16.45
CA MET A 59 1.72 -2.49 -17.81
C MET A 59 2.56 -1.77 -18.87
N TYR A 60 2.80 -0.47 -18.69
CA TYR A 60 3.54 0.33 -19.66
C TYR A 60 5.04 0.45 -19.34
N GLY A 61 5.52 -0.16 -18.25
CA GLY A 61 6.93 -0.10 -17.86
C GLY A 61 7.37 1.28 -17.33
N LEU A 62 6.45 2.18 -17.01
CA LEU A 62 6.72 3.53 -16.47
C LEU A 62 7.14 3.51 -14.97
N ALA A 63 7.57 2.37 -14.46
CA ALA A 63 7.98 2.24 -13.05
C ALA A 63 9.35 2.88 -12.77
N ASP A 64 10.19 3.04 -13.80
CA ASP A 64 11.60 3.48 -13.68
C ASP A 64 11.80 4.99 -13.96
N GLU A 65 10.84 5.66 -14.60
CA GLU A 65 11.01 7.03 -15.14
C GLU A 65 10.53 8.18 -14.23
N LEU A 66 10.30 7.96 -12.92
CA LEU A 66 9.82 9.03 -12.02
C LEU A 66 10.62 9.16 -10.71
#